data_AF-A0A957FGH7-F1
#
_entry.id   AF-A0A957FGH7-F1
#
_cell.length_a   1.000
_cell.length_b   1.000
_cell.length_c   1.000
_cell.angle_alpha   90.00
_cell.angle_beta   90.00
_cell.angle_gamma   90.00
#
_symmetry.space_group_name_H-M   'P 1'
#
loop_
_entity.id
_entity.type
_entity.pdbx_description
1 polymer ?
#
loop_
_entity_poly.entity_id
_entity_poly.type
_entity_poly.pdbx_seq_one_letter_code
_entity_poly.pdbx_strand_id
1 'polypeptide(L)'
;ETRDWRLANPSLQSPASSLKMYKFTTLYRKVDDLDAVDNFFSHTHLPLAEQLPGLLKSEVSRVMGKPAGESRFYLTYELYFTSRAAFEDAMKSKPGVFLMLNLTPWAEKRLVTWFYAEAFEEDAGGNGRDEEE
;
A
#
# COMPACT_ATOMS: atom_id res chain seq x y z
N GLU A 1 1.39 40.40 1.91
CA GLU A 1 2.58 39.55 2.18
C GLU A 1 2.20 38.45 3.15
N THR A 2 2.02 37.22 2.66
CA THR A 2 1.72 36.07 3.51
C THR A 2 3.03 35.51 4.05
N ARG A 3 3.38 35.85 5.29
CA ARG A 3 4.50 35.23 6.00
C ARG A 3 4.20 33.74 6.15
N ASP A 4 5.02 32.91 5.53
CA ASP A 4 4.95 31.46 5.65
C ASP A 4 5.18 31.08 7.11
N TRP A 5 4.12 30.64 7.77
CA TRP A 5 4.15 30.29 9.20
C TRP A 5 5.14 29.18 9.51
N ARG A 6 5.54 28.38 8.50
CA ARG A 6 6.57 27.33 8.61
C ARG A 6 7.96 27.88 8.90
N LEU A 7 8.24 29.14 8.58
CA LEU A 7 9.52 29.78 8.87
C LEU A 7 9.64 30.29 10.31
N ALA A 8 8.53 30.31 11.07
CA ALA A 8 8.49 30.86 12.41
C ALA A 8 8.75 29.83 13.52
N ASN A 9 8.85 28.53 13.20
CA ASN A 9 9.08 27.49 14.21
C ASN A 9 10.03 26.38 13.69
N PRO A 10 11.36 26.55 13.83
CA PRO A 10 12.35 25.61 13.32
C PRO A 10 12.28 24.20 13.94
N SER A 11 11.65 24.04 15.11
CA SER A 11 11.50 22.76 15.79
C SER A 11 10.38 21.86 15.23
N LEU A 12 9.58 22.35 14.27
CA LEU A 12 8.62 21.53 13.51
C LEU A 12 9.24 20.87 12.27
N GLN A 13 10.52 21.12 11.98
CA GLN A 13 11.27 20.34 11.02
C GLN A 13 11.88 19.15 11.75
N SER A 14 11.06 18.12 11.95
CA SER A 14 11.52 16.84 12.51
C SER A 14 12.74 16.32 11.72
N PRO A 15 13.85 15.92 12.39
CA PRO A 15 15.11 15.56 11.74
C PRO A 15 15.19 14.09 11.28
N ALA A 16 14.08 13.35 11.24
CA ALA A 16 14.05 12.04 10.60
C ALA A 16 13.45 12.21 9.21
N SER A 17 14.28 12.10 8.18
CA SER A 17 13.77 11.89 6.83
C SER A 17 12.97 10.59 6.85
N SER A 18 11.64 10.67 6.98
CA SER A 18 10.78 9.52 6.74
C SER A 18 11.09 9.03 5.33
N LEU A 19 11.49 7.77 5.21
CA LEU A 19 11.78 7.18 3.91
C LEU A 19 10.46 7.14 3.14
N LYS A 20 10.35 8.00 2.13
CA LYS A 20 9.21 8.01 1.22
C LYS A 20 9.33 6.82 0.28
N MET A 21 8.30 5.98 0.23
CA MET A 21 8.22 4.85 -0.68
C MET A 21 7.05 5.04 -1.65
N TYR A 22 7.20 4.52 -2.86
CA TYR A 22 6.10 4.41 -3.80
C TYR A 22 5.34 3.12 -3.53
N LYS A 23 4.03 3.24 -3.28
CA LYS A 23 3.16 2.12 -2.93
C LYS A 23 2.12 1.89 -4.01
N PHE A 24 2.01 0.64 -4.47
CA PHE A 24 0.88 0.16 -5.26
C PHE A 24 -0.04 -0.67 -4.36
N THR A 25 -1.25 -0.17 -4.11
CA THR A 25 -2.24 -0.84 -3.26
C THR A 25 -3.34 -1.42 -4.12
N THR A 26 -3.63 -2.70 -3.92
CA THR A 26 -4.78 -3.41 -4.47
C THR A 26 -5.77 -3.71 -3.35
N LEU A 27 -7.03 -3.29 -3.53
CA LEU A 27 -8.12 -3.46 -2.56
C LEU A 27 -9.21 -4.34 -3.15
N TYR A 28 -9.40 -5.50 -2.55
CA TYR A 28 -10.43 -6.49 -2.91
C TYR A 28 -11.72 -6.19 -2.16
N ARG A 29 -12.84 -6.20 -2.89
CA ARG A 29 -14.18 -6.12 -2.31
C ARG A 29 -14.61 -7.49 -1.77
N LYS A 30 -15.53 -7.46 -0.81
CA LYS A 30 -16.33 -8.63 -0.46
C LYS A 30 -17.27 -8.93 -1.63
N VAL A 31 -17.27 -10.18 -2.07
CA VAL A 31 -18.08 -10.71 -3.19
C VAL A 31 -18.80 -11.96 -2.71
N ASP A 32 -19.76 -12.47 -3.50
CA ASP A 32 -20.52 -13.67 -3.11
C ASP A 32 -19.64 -14.93 -3.04
N ASP A 33 -18.62 -15.02 -3.89
CA ASP A 33 -17.66 -16.12 -3.95
C ASP A 33 -16.29 -15.69 -3.45
N LEU A 34 -16.07 -15.80 -2.13
CA LEU A 34 -14.78 -15.48 -1.50
C LEU A 34 -13.69 -16.49 -1.85
N ASP A 35 -14.05 -17.74 -2.12
CA ASP A 35 -13.09 -18.78 -2.50
C ASP A 35 -12.44 -18.44 -3.85
N ALA A 36 -13.20 -17.85 -4.79
CA ALA A 36 -12.63 -17.32 -6.03
C ALA A 36 -11.59 -16.22 -5.78
N VAL A 37 -11.84 -15.32 -4.82
CA VAL A 37 -10.87 -14.27 -4.44
C VAL A 37 -9.61 -14.91 -3.86
N ASP A 38 -9.77 -15.82 -2.92
CA ASP A 38 -8.64 -16.48 -2.25
C ASP A 38 -7.80 -17.31 -3.21
N ASN A 39 -8.45 -18.06 -4.09
CA ASN A 39 -7.79 -18.87 -5.09
C ASN A 39 -6.99 -18.01 -6.07
N PHE A 40 -7.60 -16.98 -6.64
CA PHE A 40 -6.91 -16.06 -7.54
C PHE A 40 -5.76 -15.32 -6.84
N PHE A 41 -6.00 -14.84 -5.62
CA PHE A 41 -4.99 -14.12 -4.87
C PHE A 41 -3.77 -15.00 -4.61
N SER A 42 -3.96 -16.18 -4.04
CA SER A 42 -2.88 -17.09 -3.63
C SER A 42 -2.14 -17.74 -4.80
N HIS A 43 -2.84 -18.12 -5.88
CA HIS A 43 -2.22 -18.85 -6.99
C HIS A 43 -1.80 -17.97 -8.17
N THR A 44 -2.26 -16.72 -8.23
CA THR A 44 -1.94 -15.81 -9.36
C THR A 44 -1.38 -14.49 -8.89
N HIS A 45 -2.12 -13.71 -8.09
CA HIS A 45 -1.73 -12.34 -7.77
C HIS A 45 -0.44 -12.29 -6.93
N LEU A 46 -0.42 -12.98 -5.79
CA LEU A 46 0.70 -13.03 -4.86
C LEU A 46 2.00 -13.50 -5.54
N PRO A 47 2.05 -14.68 -6.20
CA PRO A 47 3.30 -15.16 -6.79
C PRO A 47 3.80 -14.30 -7.95
N LEU A 48 2.92 -13.64 -8.72
CA LEU A 48 3.35 -12.71 -9.78
C LEU A 48 3.94 -11.42 -9.20
N ALA A 49 3.34 -10.91 -8.12
CA ALA A 49 3.81 -9.71 -7.45
C ALA A 49 5.16 -9.91 -6.76
N GLU A 50 5.37 -11.05 -6.10
CA GLU A 50 6.64 -11.39 -5.44
C GLU A 50 7.82 -11.51 -6.43
N GLN A 51 7.53 -11.71 -7.72
CA GLN A 51 8.53 -11.76 -8.79
C GLN A 51 8.86 -10.39 -9.40
N LEU A 52 8.22 -9.31 -8.95
CA LEU A 52 8.48 -7.97 -9.48
C LEU A 52 9.90 -7.51 -9.10
N PRO A 53 10.72 -7.08 -10.07
CA PRO A 53 12.06 -6.59 -9.77
C PRO A 53 11.98 -5.26 -9.00
N GLY A 54 12.85 -5.09 -8.01
CA GLY A 54 12.89 -3.87 -7.20
C GLY A 54 11.77 -3.74 -6.16
N LEU A 55 10.98 -4.80 -5.94
CA LEU A 55 10.05 -4.88 -4.82
C LEU A 55 10.82 -4.85 -3.49
N LEU A 56 10.50 -3.89 -2.62
CA LEU A 56 11.14 -3.74 -1.31
C LEU A 56 10.40 -4.52 -0.22
N LYS A 57 9.08 -4.46 -0.26
CA LYS A 57 8.16 -5.03 0.72
C LYS A 57 6.85 -5.35 0.03
N SER A 58 6.20 -6.43 0.47
CA SER A 58 4.79 -6.67 0.20
C SER A 58 4.03 -6.88 1.50
N GLU A 59 2.81 -6.34 1.60
CA GLU A 59 1.98 -6.46 2.79
C GLU A 59 0.57 -6.94 2.41
N VAL A 60 0.15 -8.06 3.00
CA VAL A 60 -1.20 -8.62 2.84
C VAL A 60 -1.98 -8.36 4.12
N SER A 61 -3.17 -7.77 4.03
CA SER A 61 -4.05 -7.59 5.17
C SER A 61 -5.44 -8.14 4.88
N ARG A 62 -5.96 -8.97 5.78
CA ARG A 62 -7.36 -9.41 5.77
C ARG A 62 -8.21 -8.40 6.49
N VAL A 63 -9.27 -7.91 5.84
CA VAL A 63 -10.14 -6.89 6.43
C VAL A 63 -11.16 -7.58 7.34
N MET A 64 -11.03 -7.39 8.65
CA MET A 64 -11.87 -8.05 9.65
C MET A 64 -13.22 -7.35 9.88
N GLY A 65 -13.38 -6.10 9.45
CA GLY A 65 -14.61 -5.32 9.65
C GLY A 65 -14.36 -3.82 9.61
N LYS A 66 -15.34 -3.05 10.08
CA LYS A 66 -15.25 -1.61 10.30
C LYS A 66 -16.05 -1.22 11.54
N PRO A 67 -15.93 0.01 12.08
CA PRO A 67 -16.85 0.47 13.10
C PRO A 67 -18.31 0.25 12.67
N ALA A 68 -19.11 -0.27 13.60
CA ALA A 68 -20.51 -0.62 13.38
C ALA A 68 -20.76 -1.68 12.29
N GLY A 69 -19.87 -2.67 12.13
CA GLY A 69 -20.20 -3.93 11.45
C GLY A 69 -19.25 -4.34 10.33
N GLU A 70 -19.80 -4.96 9.29
CA GLU A 70 -19.01 -5.54 8.22
C GLU A 70 -18.43 -4.50 7.26
N SER A 71 -17.22 -4.76 6.77
CA SER A 71 -16.62 -3.98 5.69
C SER A 71 -17.08 -4.49 4.33
N ARG A 72 -17.17 -3.58 3.35
CA ARG A 72 -17.31 -3.94 1.93
C ARG A 72 -16.01 -4.45 1.31
N PHE A 73 -14.92 -4.38 2.05
CA PHE A 73 -13.59 -4.81 1.63
C PHE A 73 -13.23 -6.11 2.33
N TYR A 74 -12.43 -6.92 1.66
CA TYR A 74 -12.08 -8.27 2.10
C TYR A 74 -10.57 -8.43 2.30
N LEU A 75 -9.76 -7.90 1.38
CA LEU A 75 -8.30 -8.02 1.41
C LEU A 75 -7.63 -6.77 0.84
N THR A 76 -6.53 -6.34 1.44
CA THR A 76 -5.58 -5.39 0.87
C THR A 76 -4.27 -6.10 0.55
N TYR A 77 -3.67 -5.75 -0.58
CA TYR A 77 -2.31 -6.15 -0.91
C TYR A 77 -1.52 -4.95 -1.39
N GLU A 78 -0.39 -4.69 -0.74
CA GLU A 78 0.39 -3.47 -0.93
C GLU A 78 1.81 -3.81 -1.30
N LEU A 79 2.31 -3.20 -2.38
CA LEU A 79 3.65 -3.41 -2.92
C LEU A 79 4.45 -2.12 -2.84
N TYR A 80 5.64 -2.18 -2.27
CA TYR A 80 6.48 -1.02 -1.99
C TYR A 80 7.71 -1.00 -2.87
N PHE A 81 8.03 0.18 -3.41
CA PHE A 81 9.16 0.44 -4.28
C PHE A 81 9.89 1.71 -3.82
N THR A 82 11.17 1.84 -4.19
CA THR A 82 11.98 3.02 -3.86
C THR A 82 11.44 4.30 -4.51
N SER A 83 10.75 4.18 -5.65
CA SER A 83 10.21 5.32 -6.39
C SER A 83 9.16 4.86 -7.40
N ARG A 84 8.44 5.83 -7.97
CA ARG A 84 7.54 5.61 -9.10
C ARG A 84 8.26 4.99 -10.31
N ALA A 85 9.47 5.45 -10.62
CA ALA A 85 10.25 4.94 -11.75
C ALA A 85 10.60 3.45 -11.55
N ALA A 86 11.00 3.06 -10.34
CA ALA A 86 11.28 1.66 -10.00
C ALA A 86 10.03 0.77 -10.18
N PHE A 87 8.85 1.26 -9.74
CA PHE A 87 7.59 0.57 -10.00
C PHE A 87 7.29 0.45 -11.50
N GLU A 88 7.39 1.55 -12.26
CA GLU A 88 7.11 1.54 -13.70
C GLU A 88 8.04 0.57 -14.46
N ASP A 89 9.31 0.49 -14.08
CA ASP A 89 10.25 -0.48 -14.65
C ASP A 89 9.91 -1.92 -14.24
N ALA A 90 9.48 -2.13 -13.00
CA ALA A 90 8.97 -3.43 -12.54
C ALA A 90 7.76 -3.89 -13.37
N MET A 91 6.85 -2.98 -13.69
CA MET A 91 5.65 -3.28 -14.48
C MET A 91 5.94 -3.62 -15.94
N LYS A 92 7.09 -3.19 -16.50
CA LYS A 92 7.54 -3.57 -17.86
C LYS A 92 8.10 -4.99 -17.92
N SER A 93 8.45 -5.59 -16.77
CA SER A 93 8.97 -6.95 -16.72
C SER A 93 7.90 -7.99 -17.11
N LYS A 94 8.34 -9.21 -17.47
CA LYS A 94 7.43 -10.33 -17.75
C LYS A 94 6.40 -10.57 -16.62
N PRO A 95 6.78 -10.69 -15.33
CA PRO A 95 5.80 -10.83 -14.25
C PRO A 95 4.89 -9.61 -14.10
N GLY A 96 5.39 -8.39 -14.30
CA GLY A 96 4.58 -7.17 -14.26
C GLY A 96 3.48 -7.12 -15.32
N VAL A 97 3.81 -7.50 -16.57
CA VAL A 97 2.83 -7.60 -17.65
C VAL A 97 1.76 -8.65 -17.32
N PHE A 98 2.17 -9.84 -16.86
CA PHE A 98 1.20 -10.88 -16.48
C PHE A 98 0.34 -10.48 -15.27
N LEU A 99 0.91 -9.76 -14.31
CA LEU A 99 0.19 -9.24 -13.16
C LEU A 99 -0.98 -8.35 -13.60
N MET A 100 -0.72 -7.36 -14.46
CA MET A 100 -1.78 -6.47 -14.95
C MET A 100 -2.81 -7.19 -15.82
N LEU A 101 -2.37 -8.09 -16.70
CA LEU A 101 -3.27 -8.88 -17.54
C LEU A 101 -4.25 -9.70 -16.68
N ASN A 102 -3.80 -10.26 -15.57
CA ASN A 102 -4.63 -11.04 -14.67
C ASN A 102 -5.50 -10.17 -13.74
N LEU A 103 -5.04 -9.00 -13.32
CA LEU A 103 -5.82 -8.09 -12.48
C LEU A 103 -6.91 -7.32 -13.26
N THR A 104 -6.72 -7.06 -14.55
CA THR A 104 -7.65 -6.23 -15.36
C THR A 104 -9.09 -6.75 -15.36
N PRO A 105 -9.36 -8.06 -15.58
CA PRO A 105 -10.73 -8.59 -15.50
C PRO A 105 -11.41 -8.39 -14.14
N TRP A 106 -10.63 -8.38 -13.05
CA TRP A 106 -11.14 -8.13 -11.70
C TRP A 106 -11.51 -6.66 -11.49
N ALA A 107 -10.70 -5.75 -12.04
CA ALA A 107 -10.97 -4.32 -12.03
C ALA A 107 -12.19 -3.95 -12.91
N GLU A 108 -12.31 -4.52 -14.10
CA GLU A 108 -13.45 -4.32 -15.01
C GLU A 108 -14.78 -4.74 -14.37
N LYS A 109 -14.78 -5.87 -13.66
CA LYS A 109 -15.92 -6.34 -12.85
C LYS A 109 -16.11 -5.56 -11.54
N ARG A 110 -15.26 -4.56 -11.29
CA ARG A 110 -15.25 -3.72 -10.07
C ARG A 110 -15.07 -4.51 -8.77
N LEU A 111 -14.52 -5.73 -8.83
CA LEU A 111 -14.23 -6.57 -7.67
C LEU A 111 -12.93 -6.13 -6.98
N VAL A 112 -12.03 -5.52 -7.75
CA VAL A 112 -10.80 -4.90 -7.27
C VAL A 112 -10.82 -3.40 -7.57
N THR A 113 -10.19 -2.62 -6.71
CA THR A 113 -9.78 -1.25 -6.98
C THR A 113 -8.32 -1.13 -6.61
N TRP A 114 -7.50 -0.51 -7.47
CA TRP A 114 -6.11 -0.22 -7.14
C TRP A 114 -5.84 1.28 -7.19
N PHE A 115 -4.79 1.69 -6.51
CA PHE A 115 -4.30 3.06 -6.52
C PHE A 115 -2.83 3.11 -6.13
N TYR A 116 -2.22 4.26 -6.36
CA TYR A 116 -0.84 4.54 -6.02
C TYR A 116 -0.80 5.53 -4.86
N ALA A 117 0.16 5.38 -3.96
CA ALA A 117 0.36 6.30 -2.84
C ALA A 117 1.86 6.55 -2.60
N GLU A 118 2.17 7.72 -2.06
CA GLU A 118 3.43 7.93 -1.35
C GLU A 118 3.23 7.44 0.10
N ALA A 119 4.02 6.46 0.51
CA ALA A 119 4.01 5.91 1.86
C ALA A 119 5.17 6.49 2.67
N PHE A 120 4.92 6.80 3.94
CA PHE A 120 5.89 7.32 4.89
C PHE A 120 5.85 6.41 6.11
N GLU A 121 7.02 6.03 6.61
CA GLU A 121 7.14 5.36 7.90
C GLU A 121 7.58 6.39 8.93
N GLU A 122 6.87 6.44 10.04
CA GLU A 122 7.20 7.24 11.22
C GLU A 122 7.37 6.28 12.39
N ASP A 123 8.50 6.37 13.08
CA ASP A 123 8.63 5.72 14.37
C ASP A 123 7.60 6.34 15.31
N ALA A 124 6.76 5.52 15.95
CA ALA A 124 5.91 6.00 17.03
C ALA A 124 6.83 6.49 18.15
N GLY A 125 7.09 7.81 18.16
CA GLY A 125 8.06 8.43 19.06
C GLY A 125 7.87 7.96 20.49
N GLY A 126 8.94 7.43 21.09
CA GLY A 126 9.01 7.11 22.51
C GLY A 126 8.66 8.36 23.31
N ASN A 127 7.42 8.43 23.78
CA ASN A 127 6.96 9.57 24.55
C ASN A 127 7.63 9.50 25.93
N GLY A 128 8.43 10.51 26.24
CA GLY A 128 9.11 10.69 27.51
C GLY A 128 8.16 10.47 28.67
N ARG A 129 8.50 9.51 29.53
CA ARG A 129 8.16 9.61 30.95
C ARG A 129 9.21 10.52 31.57
N ASP A 130 8.99 11.82 31.42
CA ASP A 130 9.47 12.74 32.43
C ASP A 130 8.54 12.55 33.62
N GLU A 131 8.90 11.61 34.50
CA GLU A 131 8.37 11.53 35.85
C GLU A 131 8.92 12.76 36.59
N GLU A 132 8.10 13.82 36.69
CA GLU A 132 8.36 14.92 37.62
C GLU A 132 8.25 14.38 39.05
N GLU A 133 9.37 14.43 39.78
CA GLU A 133 9.47 14.32 41.26
C GLU A 133 8.82 15.52 41.96
#